data_AF-A0A1F7GZ88-F1
#
_entry.id   AF-A0A1F7GZ88-F1
#
_cell.length_a   1.000
_cell.length_b   1.000
_cell.length_c   1.000
_cell.angle_alpha   90.00
_cell.angle_beta   90.00
_cell.angle_gamma   90.00
#
_symmetry.space_group_name_H-M   'P 1'
#
loop_
_entity.id
_entity.type
_entity.pdbx_description
1 polymer ?
#
loop_
_entity_poly.entity_id
_entity_poly.type
_entity_poly.pdbx_seq_one_letter_code
_entity_poly.pdbx_strand_id
1 'polypeptide(L)'
;MAEPDKIRVELPKERSLVYRNWIDVMARRFEKAIPFPGPAHAVLTLGSGVSESLSELDLRDTVTVPFSQIGLPEGANEKHPKTIVAGYTVDNRLTVVFTGRTALFEIPPEGVNVETGHVQATEAAGAYLELVKRMGTENLILTTACGGINHPMLPFGRPPFNKKDLPIIGVIGANVSIGYPMEHMGFYKADHGTFFALQDSDDDLTAAFIQSMGEVAPGIKVPILYYASIPAVFEDRALAHFLAVNGVQAIGMTYGPESIHRSGIRKGNPGESNRIGRSMGIAVITDDVELYDPRHPNRLTPISALELRFRRPQEFKIRNPATDDQVRATAALASQRLGKALNHLIRNI
;
A
#
# COMPACT_ATOMS: atom_id res chain seq x y z
N MET A 1 -8.59 -3.38 43.71
CA MET A 1 -8.63 -2.45 42.56
C MET A 1 -9.16 -3.23 41.38
N ALA A 2 -10.36 -2.89 40.90
CA ALA A 2 -10.93 -3.50 39.70
C ALA A 2 -10.22 -2.93 38.47
N GLU A 3 -9.92 -3.77 37.47
CA GLU A 3 -9.43 -3.32 36.18
C GLU A 3 -10.45 -2.36 35.53
N PRO A 4 -10.03 -1.28 34.86
CA PRO A 4 -10.95 -0.42 34.14
C PRO A 4 -11.57 -1.20 32.97
N ASP A 5 -12.90 -1.24 32.95
CA ASP A 5 -13.72 -1.79 31.89
C ASP A 5 -13.24 -1.31 30.52
N LYS A 6 -12.89 -2.26 29.64
CA LYS A 6 -12.60 -1.97 28.23
C LYS A 6 -13.89 -1.44 27.60
N ILE A 7 -13.96 -0.13 27.40
CA ILE A 7 -15.02 0.53 26.62
C ILE A 7 -15.02 -0.07 25.22
N ARG A 8 -15.99 -0.95 24.95
CA ARG A 8 -16.28 -1.42 23.61
C ARG A 8 -17.07 -0.30 22.93
N VAL A 9 -16.38 0.48 22.08
CA VAL A 9 -17.04 1.51 21.27
C VAL A 9 -17.92 0.79 20.24
N GLU A 10 -19.21 0.67 20.54
CA GLU A 10 -20.20 0.31 19.54
C GLU A 10 -20.44 1.52 18.64
N LEU A 11 -19.97 1.44 17.40
CA LEU A 11 -20.20 2.48 16.40
C LEU A 11 -21.72 2.57 16.10
N PRO A 12 -22.32 3.77 16.04
CA PRO A 12 -23.76 3.93 15.81
C PRO A 12 -24.20 3.33 14.46
N LYS A 13 -25.33 2.60 14.45
CA LYS A 13 -25.91 1.98 13.25
C LYS A 13 -26.24 2.99 12.14
N GLU A 14 -26.52 4.24 12.47
CA GLU A 14 -26.90 5.31 11.53
C GLU A 14 -25.73 5.74 10.60
N ARG A 15 -24.50 5.75 11.11
CA ARG A 15 -23.30 6.05 10.32
C ARG A 15 -23.10 5.03 9.20
N SER A 16 -23.45 3.77 9.45
CA SER A 16 -23.38 2.72 8.44
C SER A 16 -24.35 2.96 7.28
N LEU A 17 -25.50 3.61 7.51
CA LEU A 17 -26.50 3.84 6.47
C LEU A 17 -26.06 4.96 5.51
N VAL A 18 -25.54 6.08 6.04
CA VAL A 18 -25.05 7.18 5.20
C VAL A 18 -23.86 6.73 4.35
N TYR A 19 -22.90 6.03 4.95
CA TYR A 19 -21.76 5.47 4.23
C TYR A 19 -22.21 4.49 3.14
N ARG A 20 -23.11 3.53 3.47
CA ARG A 20 -23.66 2.58 2.48
C ARG A 20 -24.39 3.28 1.35
N ASN A 21 -25.21 4.28 1.64
CA ASN A 21 -25.92 5.07 0.63
C ASN A 21 -24.92 5.81 -0.29
N TRP A 22 -23.84 6.35 0.28
CA TRP A 22 -22.78 6.97 -0.50
C TRP A 22 -22.08 5.95 -1.41
N ILE A 23 -21.70 4.78 -0.89
CA ILE A 23 -21.16 3.67 -1.70
C ILE A 23 -22.16 3.26 -2.80
N ASP A 24 -23.46 3.15 -2.51
CA ASP A 24 -24.49 2.81 -3.50
C ASP A 24 -24.61 3.82 -4.64
N VAL A 25 -24.55 5.12 -4.30
CA VAL A 25 -24.56 6.18 -5.29
C VAL A 25 -23.29 6.12 -6.15
N MET A 26 -22.12 5.93 -5.54
CA MET A 26 -20.86 5.78 -6.26
C MET A 26 -20.88 4.56 -7.19
N ALA A 27 -21.38 3.41 -6.72
CA ALA A 27 -21.49 2.20 -7.52
C ALA A 27 -22.39 2.41 -8.75
N ARG A 28 -23.56 3.03 -8.59
CA ARG A 28 -24.45 3.35 -9.71
C ARG A 28 -23.80 4.32 -10.72
N ARG A 29 -23.05 5.31 -10.23
CA ARG A 29 -22.29 6.22 -11.10
C ARG A 29 -21.18 5.48 -11.85
N PHE A 30 -20.50 4.57 -11.17
CA PHE A 30 -19.46 3.71 -11.73
C PHE A 30 -20.00 2.83 -12.84
N GLU A 31 -21.06 2.07 -12.57
CA GLU A 31 -21.72 1.18 -13.56
C GLU A 31 -22.21 1.95 -14.79
N LYS A 32 -22.69 3.19 -14.60
CA LYS A 32 -23.10 4.05 -15.72
C LYS A 32 -21.91 4.57 -16.53
N ALA A 33 -20.79 4.87 -15.88
CA ALA A 33 -19.62 5.47 -16.51
C ALA A 33 -18.69 4.43 -17.14
N ILE A 34 -18.68 3.20 -16.63
CA ILE A 34 -17.83 2.09 -17.07
C ILE A 34 -18.74 0.96 -17.56
N PRO A 35 -19.12 0.96 -18.85
CA PRO A 35 -20.17 0.10 -19.39
C PRO A 35 -19.66 -1.32 -19.73
N PHE A 36 -18.76 -1.89 -18.94
CA PHE A 36 -18.26 -3.24 -19.15
C PHE A 36 -19.06 -4.26 -18.33
N PRO A 37 -19.67 -5.27 -18.97
CA PRO A 37 -20.42 -6.28 -18.24
C PRO A 37 -19.49 -7.29 -17.57
N GLY A 38 -19.95 -7.83 -16.44
CA GLY A 38 -19.32 -8.96 -15.75
C GLY A 38 -18.25 -8.56 -14.73
N PRO A 39 -17.67 -9.56 -14.04
CA PRO A 39 -16.67 -9.30 -13.03
C PRO A 39 -15.35 -8.81 -13.63
N ALA A 40 -14.67 -7.93 -12.91
CA ALA A 40 -13.31 -7.55 -13.27
C ALA A 40 -12.36 -8.72 -12.99
N HIS A 41 -11.67 -9.20 -14.03
CA HIS A 41 -10.65 -10.22 -13.86
C HIS A 41 -9.48 -9.72 -13.02
N ALA A 42 -9.06 -8.48 -13.25
CA ALA A 42 -8.03 -7.83 -12.45
C ALA A 42 -8.40 -6.38 -12.13
N VAL A 43 -8.15 -5.97 -10.90
CA VAL A 43 -8.11 -4.57 -10.49
C VAL A 43 -6.71 -4.21 -10.04
N LEU A 44 -6.18 -3.13 -10.59
CA LEU A 44 -4.89 -2.58 -10.23
C LEU A 44 -5.07 -1.23 -9.54
N THR A 45 -4.30 -0.98 -8.48
CA THR A 45 -4.17 0.37 -7.91
C THR A 45 -2.73 0.83 -8.05
N LEU A 46 -2.50 1.78 -8.95
CA LEU A 46 -1.20 2.39 -9.21
C LEU A 46 -0.95 3.53 -8.23
N GLY A 47 0.03 3.35 -7.34
CA GLY A 47 0.44 4.33 -6.35
C GLY A 47 1.28 5.47 -6.92
N SER A 48 1.82 6.30 -6.02
CA SER A 48 2.65 7.46 -6.36
C SER A 48 3.84 7.07 -7.24
N GLY A 49 4.05 7.79 -8.33
CA GLY A 49 5.21 7.62 -9.21
C GLY A 49 5.21 6.36 -10.09
N VAL A 50 4.20 5.49 -9.99
CA VAL A 50 4.10 4.26 -10.81
C VAL A 50 2.91 4.24 -11.77
N SER A 51 2.15 5.34 -11.87
CA SER A 51 1.01 5.46 -12.80
C SER A 51 1.40 5.26 -14.27
N GLU A 52 2.65 5.57 -14.64
CA GLU A 52 3.17 5.33 -15.99
C GLU A 52 3.19 3.85 -16.36
N SER A 53 3.13 2.93 -15.39
CA SER A 53 3.00 1.49 -15.65
C SER A 53 1.74 1.14 -16.45
N LEU A 54 0.72 2.02 -16.47
CA LEU A 54 -0.51 1.83 -17.24
C LEU A 54 -0.25 1.67 -18.74
N SER A 55 0.73 2.38 -19.32
CA SER A 55 0.99 2.33 -20.77
C SER A 55 1.46 0.96 -21.25
N GLU A 56 1.96 0.11 -20.35
CA GLU A 56 2.48 -1.22 -20.67
C GLU A 56 1.42 -2.33 -20.55
N LEU A 57 0.20 -2.02 -20.06
CA LEU A 57 -0.87 -3.00 -19.83
C LEU A 57 -1.61 -3.45 -21.10
N ASP A 58 -1.37 -2.81 -22.25
CA ASP A 58 -1.95 -3.14 -23.55
C ASP A 58 -3.47 -3.37 -23.52
N LEU A 59 -4.19 -2.39 -22.94
CA LEU A 59 -5.64 -2.43 -22.82
C LEU A 59 -6.31 -1.89 -24.09
N ARG A 60 -7.35 -2.58 -24.55
CA ARG A 60 -8.20 -2.21 -25.69
C ARG A 60 -9.58 -1.73 -25.22
N ASP A 61 -10.26 -1.01 -26.10
CA ASP A 61 -11.61 -0.46 -25.87
C ASP A 61 -11.71 0.33 -24.57
N THR A 62 -10.67 1.10 -24.24
CA THR A 62 -10.53 1.70 -22.92
C THR A 62 -11.52 2.83 -22.68
N VAL A 63 -12.06 2.88 -21.46
CA VAL A 63 -12.81 4.01 -20.92
C VAL A 63 -12.04 4.59 -19.74
N THR A 64 -11.86 5.91 -19.75
CA THR A 64 -11.19 6.64 -18.65
C THR A 64 -12.18 7.56 -17.96
N VAL A 65 -12.27 7.48 -16.64
CA VAL A 65 -13.23 8.23 -15.83
C VAL A 65 -12.51 8.89 -14.65
N PRO A 66 -12.65 10.20 -14.42
CA PRO A 66 -12.09 10.85 -13.24
C PRO A 66 -12.84 10.45 -11.95
N PHE A 67 -12.13 10.46 -10.82
CA PHE A 67 -12.70 10.12 -9.51
C PHE A 67 -13.93 10.97 -9.14
N SER A 68 -13.90 12.28 -9.44
CA SER A 68 -15.03 13.20 -9.23
C SER A 68 -16.33 12.76 -9.92
N GLN A 69 -16.25 12.20 -11.13
CA GLN A 69 -17.44 11.73 -11.85
C GLN A 69 -18.14 10.56 -11.13
N ILE A 70 -17.38 9.72 -10.44
CA ILE A 70 -17.90 8.61 -9.64
C ILE A 70 -18.28 9.04 -8.23
N GLY A 71 -17.69 10.13 -7.73
CA GLY A 71 -17.84 10.60 -6.35
C GLY A 71 -16.79 10.03 -5.39
N LEU A 72 -15.69 9.49 -5.92
CA LEU A 72 -14.51 9.15 -5.12
C LEU A 72 -13.77 10.43 -4.72
N PRO A 73 -13.10 10.45 -3.55
CA PRO A 73 -12.36 11.62 -3.12
C PRO A 73 -11.11 11.83 -3.99
N GLU A 74 -10.91 13.03 -4.51
CA GLU A 74 -9.74 13.36 -5.35
C GLU A 74 -8.48 13.59 -4.50
N GLY A 75 -8.63 14.07 -3.27
CA GLY A 75 -7.51 14.37 -2.37
C GLY A 75 -6.74 15.62 -2.79
N ALA A 76 -5.88 16.14 -1.91
CA ALA A 76 -5.13 17.38 -2.13
C ALA A 76 -3.88 17.23 -3.03
N ASN A 77 -3.45 16.01 -3.34
CA ASN A 77 -2.23 15.80 -4.14
C ASN A 77 -2.53 15.82 -5.64
N GLU A 78 -2.33 16.98 -6.25
CA GLU A 78 -2.55 17.22 -7.68
C GLU A 78 -1.65 16.37 -8.61
N LYS A 79 -0.58 15.77 -8.07
CA LYS A 79 0.36 14.97 -8.86
C LYS A 79 -0.11 13.53 -9.09
N HIS A 80 -1.22 13.13 -8.48
CA HIS A 80 -1.88 11.86 -8.75
C HIS A 80 -2.98 12.08 -9.80
N PRO A 81 -3.06 11.25 -10.86
CA PRO A 81 -4.05 11.48 -11.92
C PRO A 81 -5.51 11.36 -11.45
N LYS A 82 -5.79 10.55 -10.42
CA LYS A 82 -7.12 10.32 -9.84
C LYS A 82 -8.17 9.92 -10.89
N THR A 83 -7.79 8.98 -11.74
CA THR A 83 -8.67 8.43 -12.78
C THR A 83 -8.76 6.92 -12.67
N ILE A 84 -9.87 6.39 -13.16
CA ILE A 84 -10.12 4.98 -13.34
C ILE A 84 -10.04 4.70 -14.84
N VAL A 85 -9.20 3.76 -15.23
CA VAL A 85 -9.08 3.28 -16.61
C VAL A 85 -9.56 1.84 -16.65
N ALA A 86 -10.59 1.56 -17.44
CA ALA A 86 -11.12 0.21 -17.61
C ALA A 86 -11.03 -0.19 -19.09
N GLY A 87 -10.68 -1.43 -19.37
CA GLY A 87 -10.60 -1.95 -20.73
C GLY A 87 -10.36 -3.45 -20.74
N TYR A 88 -10.24 -4.02 -21.94
CA TYR A 88 -9.98 -5.44 -22.13
C TYR A 88 -8.53 -5.72 -22.47
N THR A 89 -7.94 -6.74 -21.88
CA THR A 89 -6.64 -7.27 -22.32
C THR A 89 -6.73 -7.88 -23.71
N VAL A 90 -5.59 -8.26 -24.29
CA VAL A 90 -5.52 -9.04 -25.54
C VAL A 90 -6.31 -10.36 -25.49
N ASP A 91 -6.43 -10.94 -24.29
CA ASP A 91 -7.14 -12.19 -24.02
C ASP A 91 -8.62 -11.97 -23.62
N ASN A 92 -9.17 -10.78 -23.92
CA ASN A 92 -10.55 -10.37 -23.68
C ASN A 92 -10.98 -10.43 -22.20
N ARG A 93 -10.06 -10.13 -21.28
CA ARG A 93 -10.33 -10.08 -19.84
C ARG A 93 -10.47 -8.63 -19.37
N LEU A 94 -11.56 -8.33 -18.65
CA LEU A 94 -11.81 -7.00 -18.11
C LEU A 94 -10.77 -6.66 -17.04
N THR A 95 -10.04 -5.57 -17.25
CA THR A 95 -9.07 -5.03 -16.30
C THR A 95 -9.44 -3.60 -15.95
N VAL A 96 -9.47 -3.27 -14.66
CA VAL A 96 -9.76 -1.92 -14.16
C VAL A 96 -8.56 -1.41 -13.38
N VAL A 97 -8.10 -0.20 -13.70
CA VAL A 97 -6.89 0.40 -13.15
C VAL A 97 -7.25 1.72 -12.50
N PHE A 98 -7.05 1.81 -11.18
CA PHE A 98 -7.10 3.07 -10.44
C PHE A 98 -5.72 3.72 -10.51
N THR A 99 -5.61 4.83 -11.24
CA THR A 99 -4.36 5.59 -11.35
C THR A 99 -4.35 6.75 -10.37
N GLY A 100 -3.40 6.68 -9.42
CA GLY A 100 -3.45 7.51 -8.24
C GLY A 100 -4.42 6.95 -7.20
N ARG A 101 -4.06 7.14 -5.93
CA ARG A 101 -4.85 6.75 -4.76
C ARG A 101 -5.04 7.94 -3.87
N THR A 102 -6.12 7.94 -3.10
CA THR A 102 -6.36 9.00 -2.11
C THR A 102 -5.84 8.55 -0.78
N ALA A 103 -4.70 9.11 -0.40
CA ALA A 103 -4.09 8.79 0.87
C ALA A 103 -4.89 9.43 2.01
N LEU A 104 -4.81 8.84 3.20
CA LEU A 104 -5.59 9.28 4.36
C LEU A 104 -5.41 10.78 4.67
N PHE A 105 -4.18 11.28 4.51
CA PHE A 105 -3.81 12.67 4.77
C PHE A 105 -4.22 13.65 3.68
N GLU A 106 -4.64 13.15 2.52
CA GLU A 106 -5.15 13.98 1.43
C GLU A 106 -6.64 14.28 1.61
N ILE A 107 -7.32 13.59 2.55
CA ILE A 107 -8.72 13.84 2.88
C ILE A 107 -8.79 15.14 3.69
N PRO A 108 -9.46 16.19 3.17
CA PRO A 108 -9.55 17.45 3.89
C PRO A 108 -10.28 17.25 5.22
N PRO A 109 -9.89 17.96 6.30
CA PRO A 109 -10.61 17.92 7.56
C PRO A 109 -12.00 18.55 7.46
N GLU A 110 -12.20 19.44 6.49
CA GLU A 110 -13.50 20.02 6.16
C GLU A 110 -14.44 18.93 5.62
N GLY A 111 -15.47 18.59 6.39
CA GLY A 111 -16.39 17.49 6.07
C GLY A 111 -16.16 16.21 6.87
N VAL A 112 -15.17 16.21 7.77
CA VAL A 112 -14.85 15.09 8.65
C VAL A 112 -15.08 15.52 10.10
N ASN A 113 -15.96 14.82 10.82
CA ASN A 113 -16.29 15.13 12.22
C ASN A 113 -15.06 14.90 13.10
N VAL A 114 -14.67 15.92 13.87
CA VAL A 114 -13.47 15.95 14.73
C VAL A 114 -13.35 14.74 15.66
N GLU A 115 -14.44 14.25 16.22
CA GLU A 115 -14.43 13.09 17.15
C GLU A 115 -14.28 11.74 16.43
N THR A 116 -14.73 11.65 15.18
CA THR A 116 -14.68 10.41 14.38
C THR A 116 -13.75 10.52 13.18
N GLY A 117 -12.91 11.56 13.17
CA GLY A 117 -12.37 12.10 11.94
C GLY A 117 -11.43 11.13 11.24
N HIS A 118 -10.60 10.46 12.03
CA HIS A 118 -9.72 9.41 11.55
C HIS A 118 -10.47 8.25 10.88
N VAL A 119 -11.61 7.84 11.45
CA VAL A 119 -12.40 6.72 10.90
C VAL A 119 -13.08 7.15 9.60
N GLN A 120 -13.64 8.36 9.52
CA GLN A 120 -14.27 8.87 8.30
C GLN A 120 -13.25 9.07 7.17
N ALA A 121 -12.08 9.58 7.50
CA ALA A 121 -10.98 9.71 6.54
C ALA A 121 -10.49 8.33 6.05
N THR A 122 -10.45 7.32 6.93
CA THR A 122 -10.10 5.94 6.57
C THR A 122 -11.16 5.32 5.66
N GLU A 123 -12.45 5.51 5.98
CA GLU A 123 -13.58 5.08 5.15
C GLU A 123 -13.57 5.73 3.77
N ALA A 124 -13.22 7.02 3.68
CA ALA A 124 -13.11 7.74 2.43
C ALA A 124 -11.90 7.28 1.59
N ALA A 125 -10.73 7.15 2.20
CA ALA A 125 -9.52 6.66 1.54
C ALA A 125 -9.68 5.21 1.03
N GLY A 126 -10.39 4.37 1.78
CA GLY A 126 -10.67 2.98 1.43
C GLY A 126 -11.92 2.77 0.56
N ALA A 127 -12.73 3.79 0.30
CA ALA A 127 -14.06 3.64 -0.33
C ALA A 127 -14.02 2.99 -1.72
N TYR A 128 -12.94 3.19 -2.47
CA TYR A 128 -12.79 2.57 -3.79
C TYR A 128 -12.78 1.04 -3.70
N LEU A 129 -12.36 0.44 -2.59
CA LEU A 129 -12.38 -1.02 -2.39
C LEU A 129 -13.80 -1.58 -2.30
N GLU A 130 -14.78 -0.79 -1.87
CA GLU A 130 -16.19 -1.21 -1.95
C GLU A 130 -16.69 -1.24 -3.39
N LEU A 131 -16.19 -0.37 -4.27
CA LEU A 131 -16.44 -0.47 -5.71
C LEU A 131 -15.78 -1.74 -6.28
N VAL A 132 -14.51 -2.00 -5.93
CA VAL A 132 -13.78 -3.23 -6.32
C VAL A 132 -14.53 -4.49 -5.91
N LYS A 133 -15.08 -4.51 -4.70
CA LYS A 133 -15.92 -5.60 -4.20
C LYS A 133 -17.21 -5.77 -5.01
N ARG A 134 -17.91 -4.68 -5.33
CA ARG A 134 -19.16 -4.73 -6.12
C ARG A 134 -18.95 -5.17 -7.55
N MET A 135 -17.79 -4.87 -8.13
CA MET A 135 -17.37 -5.39 -9.43
C MET A 135 -17.12 -6.91 -9.41
N GLY A 136 -17.17 -7.59 -8.26
CA GLY A 136 -16.88 -9.03 -8.19
C GLY A 136 -15.44 -9.37 -8.59
N THR A 137 -14.48 -8.49 -8.24
CA THR A 137 -13.09 -8.59 -8.68
C THR A 137 -12.43 -9.92 -8.30
N GLU A 138 -11.84 -10.61 -9.27
CA GLU A 138 -11.13 -11.87 -9.04
C GLU A 138 -9.73 -11.65 -8.44
N ASN A 139 -8.99 -10.66 -8.93
CA ASN A 139 -7.61 -10.39 -8.53
C ASN A 139 -7.42 -8.89 -8.23
N LEU A 140 -7.08 -8.55 -6.98
CA LEU A 140 -6.74 -7.18 -6.59
C LEU A 140 -5.22 -7.03 -6.40
N ILE A 141 -4.60 -6.21 -7.23
CA ILE A 141 -3.18 -5.89 -7.17
C ILE A 141 -3.02 -4.44 -6.74
N LEU A 142 -2.37 -4.24 -5.61
CA LEU A 142 -2.05 -2.92 -5.10
C LEU A 142 -0.57 -2.63 -5.40
N THR A 143 -0.20 -1.37 -5.63
CA THR A 143 1.20 -0.93 -5.78
C THR A 143 1.48 0.35 -4.97
N THR A 144 2.65 0.51 -4.34
CA THR A 144 3.04 1.79 -3.70
C THR A 144 4.51 2.06 -3.90
N ALA A 145 4.88 3.33 -3.99
CA ALA A 145 6.22 3.76 -3.67
C ALA A 145 6.44 3.72 -2.15
N CYS A 146 7.66 3.43 -1.73
CA CYS A 146 8.03 3.32 -0.31
C CYS A 146 9.52 3.60 -0.11
N GLY A 147 9.87 4.09 1.08
CA GLY A 147 11.25 4.11 1.55
C GLY A 147 11.72 2.73 1.97
N GLY A 148 13.00 2.43 1.77
CA GLY A 148 13.62 1.18 2.20
C GLY A 148 14.35 1.35 3.51
N ILE A 149 13.98 0.60 4.56
CA ILE A 149 14.73 0.61 5.82
C ILE A 149 16.00 -0.24 5.65
N ASN A 150 17.15 0.41 5.45
CA ASN A 150 18.37 -0.27 4.99
C ASN A 150 19.26 -0.78 6.13
N HIS A 151 18.69 -1.52 7.08
CA HIS A 151 19.40 -2.05 8.23
C HIS A 151 19.35 -3.58 8.27
N PRO A 152 20.48 -4.26 8.55
CA PRO A 152 20.49 -5.71 8.74
C PRO A 152 19.50 -6.12 9.83
N MET A 153 18.51 -6.94 9.45
CA MET A 153 17.50 -7.43 10.37
C MET A 153 18.05 -8.61 11.19
N LEU A 154 17.97 -8.51 12.50
CA LEU A 154 18.21 -9.63 13.41
C LEU A 154 16.87 -10.08 14.04
N PRO A 155 16.64 -11.39 14.22
CA PRO A 155 17.59 -12.52 14.04
C PRO A 155 17.64 -13.11 12.62
N PHE A 156 16.80 -12.66 11.67
CA PHE A 156 16.61 -13.34 10.38
C PHE A 156 17.74 -13.15 9.34
N GLY A 157 18.79 -12.38 9.65
CA GLY A 157 19.99 -12.28 8.81
C GLY A 157 19.77 -11.69 7.43
N ARG A 158 18.68 -10.94 7.21
CA ARG A 158 18.42 -10.33 5.90
C ARG A 158 19.44 -9.20 5.66
N PRO A 159 20.23 -9.28 4.57
CA PRO A 159 21.19 -8.24 4.28
C PRO A 159 20.48 -6.93 3.92
N PRO A 160 21.15 -5.78 4.12
CA PRO A 160 20.70 -4.52 3.54
C PRO A 160 20.54 -4.68 2.03
N PHE A 161 19.61 -3.93 1.45
CA PHE A 161 19.50 -3.91 0.01
C PHE A 161 20.67 -3.14 -0.62
N ASN A 162 21.02 -3.54 -1.84
CA ASN A 162 22.04 -2.83 -2.60
C ASN A 162 21.43 -1.54 -3.17
N LYS A 163 21.88 -0.40 -2.67
CA LYS A 163 21.36 0.93 -3.07
C LYS A 163 21.54 1.23 -4.55
N LYS A 164 22.51 0.58 -5.22
CA LYS A 164 22.71 0.72 -6.67
C LYS A 164 21.60 0.09 -7.50
N ASP A 165 20.79 -0.77 -6.87
CA ASP A 165 19.71 -1.49 -7.54
C ASP A 165 18.36 -0.76 -7.39
N LEU A 166 18.33 0.44 -6.81
CA LEU A 166 17.13 1.28 -6.76
C LEU A 166 16.70 1.71 -8.19
N PRO A 167 15.40 1.71 -8.50
CA PRO A 167 14.29 1.23 -7.66
C PRO A 167 14.23 -0.30 -7.54
N ILE A 168 13.90 -0.79 -6.34
CA ILE A 168 13.69 -2.23 -6.09
C ILE A 168 12.21 -2.53 -6.08
N ILE A 169 11.75 -3.46 -6.91
CA ILE A 169 10.37 -3.93 -6.93
C ILE A 169 10.28 -5.19 -6.06
N GLY A 170 9.52 -5.13 -4.96
CA GLY A 170 9.28 -6.25 -4.06
C GLY A 170 7.80 -6.51 -3.81
N VAL A 171 7.48 -7.72 -3.34
CA VAL A 171 6.12 -8.09 -2.93
C VAL A 171 5.99 -7.89 -1.43
N ILE A 172 4.86 -7.35 -0.98
CA ILE A 172 4.55 -7.16 0.43
C ILE A 172 4.04 -8.49 0.99
N GLY A 173 4.82 -9.17 1.83
CA GLY A 173 4.59 -10.57 2.22
C GLY A 173 4.08 -10.85 3.63
N ALA A 174 3.31 -9.94 4.23
CA ALA A 174 2.68 -10.11 5.55
C ALA A 174 3.57 -10.11 6.82
N ASN A 175 3.10 -9.28 7.76
CA ASN A 175 3.17 -9.21 9.23
C ASN A 175 4.50 -9.02 9.99
N VAL A 176 4.89 -7.76 10.20
CA VAL A 176 5.84 -7.35 11.26
C VAL A 176 5.32 -7.72 12.67
N SER A 177 4.00 -7.89 12.86
CA SER A 177 3.42 -8.35 14.13
C SER A 177 3.66 -9.84 14.42
N ILE A 178 4.17 -10.63 13.45
CA ILE A 178 4.62 -12.02 13.70
C ILE A 178 6.05 -12.03 14.27
N GLY A 179 6.81 -10.93 14.10
CA GLY A 179 8.16 -10.82 14.64
C GLY A 179 8.23 -10.50 16.13
N TYR A 180 7.24 -9.78 16.69
CA TYR A 180 7.28 -9.31 18.08
C TYR A 180 5.89 -9.27 18.74
N PRO A 181 5.73 -9.79 19.98
CA PRO A 181 4.50 -9.71 20.76
C PRO A 181 3.96 -8.27 20.84
N MET A 182 2.63 -8.11 20.77
CA MET A 182 1.94 -6.82 20.91
C MET A 182 2.35 -6.03 22.16
N GLU A 183 2.83 -6.72 23.18
CA GLU A 183 3.35 -6.21 24.46
C GLU A 183 4.49 -5.19 24.25
N HIS A 184 5.33 -5.36 23.23
CA HIS A 184 6.43 -4.42 22.93
C HIS A 184 6.03 -3.22 22.07
N MET A 185 4.85 -3.24 21.44
CA MET A 185 4.32 -2.13 20.64
C MET A 185 3.35 -1.23 21.42
N GLY A 186 3.09 -1.55 22.69
CA GLY A 186 1.93 -1.10 23.48
C GLY A 186 1.78 0.41 23.70
N PHE A 187 2.85 1.20 23.59
CA PHE A 187 2.77 2.67 23.71
C PHE A 187 2.88 3.40 22.36
N TYR A 188 3.59 2.85 21.37
CA TYR A 188 3.80 3.53 20.08
C TYR A 188 2.58 3.48 19.15
N LYS A 189 1.74 2.43 19.25
CA LYS A 189 0.48 2.31 18.49
C LYS A 189 -0.56 3.38 18.83
N ALA A 190 -0.51 3.96 20.03
CA ALA A 190 -1.48 4.94 20.49
C ALA A 190 -1.19 6.35 19.91
N ASP A 191 0.10 6.70 19.73
CA ASP A 191 0.50 8.08 19.41
C ASP A 191 0.98 8.29 17.97
N HIS A 192 1.41 7.24 17.24
CA HIS A 192 2.16 7.40 15.97
C HIS A 192 1.63 6.61 14.77
N GLY A 193 0.41 6.09 14.85
CA GLY A 193 -0.27 5.39 13.76
C GLY A 193 -0.17 3.88 13.83
N THR A 194 -0.95 3.23 12.97
CA THR A 194 -1.17 1.78 13.06
C THR A 194 -0.26 1.04 12.09
N PHE A 195 0.60 0.16 12.64
CA PHE A 195 1.43 -0.75 11.85
C PHE A 195 0.56 -1.85 11.26
N PHE A 196 0.23 -1.73 9.98
CA PHE A 196 -0.44 -2.78 9.22
C PHE A 196 0.56 -3.48 8.32
N ALA A 197 0.48 -4.81 8.32
CA ALA A 197 0.98 -5.58 7.23
C ALA A 197 -0.20 -6.30 6.58
N LEU A 198 -0.12 -6.56 5.28
CA LEU A 198 -1.11 -7.35 4.57
C LEU A 198 -1.07 -8.77 5.14
N GLN A 199 -1.98 -9.14 6.04
CA GLN A 199 -2.10 -10.52 6.55
C GLN A 199 -2.59 -11.51 5.47
N ASP A 200 -2.70 -11.07 4.21
CA ASP A 200 -3.45 -11.75 3.15
C ASP A 200 -2.92 -11.47 1.72
N SER A 201 -1.60 -11.40 1.52
CA SER A 201 -1.10 -11.58 0.15
C SER A 201 -1.31 -13.03 -0.24
N ASP A 202 -1.93 -13.26 -1.39
CA ASP A 202 -2.18 -14.59 -1.93
C ASP A 202 -0.86 -15.18 -2.43
N ASP A 203 -0.52 -16.39 -1.99
CA ASP A 203 0.77 -17.03 -2.27
C ASP A 203 0.93 -17.36 -3.75
N ASP A 204 -0.14 -17.85 -4.41
CA ASP A 204 -0.13 -18.18 -5.83
C ASP A 204 0.00 -16.92 -6.69
N LEU A 205 -0.76 -15.87 -6.35
CA LEU A 205 -0.67 -14.58 -7.03
C LEU A 205 0.72 -13.93 -6.83
N THR A 206 1.31 -14.08 -5.64
CA THR A 206 2.68 -13.64 -5.33
C THR A 206 3.71 -14.40 -6.17
N ALA A 207 3.62 -15.73 -6.23
CA ALA A 207 4.51 -16.56 -7.03
C ALA A 207 4.40 -16.23 -8.52
N ALA A 208 3.18 -16.05 -9.03
CA ALA A 208 2.92 -15.66 -10.41
C ALA A 208 3.53 -14.28 -10.75
N PHE A 209 3.50 -13.33 -9.80
CA PHE A 209 4.15 -12.04 -10.01
C PHE A 209 5.67 -12.14 -10.03
N ILE A 210 6.26 -12.92 -9.11
CA ILE A 210 7.71 -13.17 -9.10
C ILE A 210 8.16 -13.82 -10.41
N GLN A 211 7.39 -14.80 -10.91
CA GLN A 211 7.64 -15.40 -12.22
C GLN A 211 7.55 -14.37 -13.34
N SER A 212 6.49 -13.55 -13.35
CA SER A 212 6.29 -12.50 -14.36
C SER A 212 7.43 -11.47 -14.38
N MET A 213 7.95 -11.11 -13.21
CA MET A 213 9.14 -10.27 -13.10
C MET A 213 10.40 -10.95 -13.65
N GLY A 214 10.56 -12.26 -13.42
CA GLY A 214 11.67 -13.06 -13.96
C GLY A 214 11.65 -13.15 -15.49
N GLU A 215 10.46 -13.25 -16.11
CA GLU A 215 10.31 -13.24 -17.57
C GLU A 215 10.67 -11.87 -18.18
N VAL A 216 10.24 -10.78 -17.55
CA VAL A 216 10.50 -9.42 -18.03
C VAL A 216 11.94 -8.97 -17.79
N ALA A 217 12.54 -9.43 -16.70
CA ALA A 217 13.92 -9.09 -16.32
C ALA A 217 14.66 -10.33 -15.79
N PRO A 218 15.20 -11.17 -16.68
CA PRO A 218 15.91 -12.39 -16.30
C PRO A 218 17.02 -12.13 -15.28
N GLY A 219 17.02 -12.92 -14.20
CA GLY A 219 17.98 -12.79 -13.10
C GLY A 219 17.62 -11.74 -12.04
N ILE A 220 16.52 -10.99 -12.20
CA ILE A 220 16.04 -10.10 -11.14
C ILE A 220 15.59 -10.89 -9.92
N LYS A 221 15.98 -10.41 -8.73
CA LYS A 221 15.47 -10.93 -7.46
C LYS A 221 14.34 -10.02 -6.98
N VAL A 222 13.14 -10.58 -6.83
CA VAL A 222 12.00 -9.88 -6.26
C VAL A 222 11.95 -10.22 -4.76
N PRO A 223 12.33 -9.30 -3.86
CA PRO A 223 12.29 -9.58 -2.43
C PRO A 223 10.86 -9.61 -1.91
N ILE A 224 10.64 -10.45 -0.90
CA ILE A 224 9.46 -10.37 -0.04
C ILE A 224 9.75 -9.36 1.07
N LEU A 225 8.94 -8.31 1.19
CA LEU A 225 9.15 -7.15 2.05
C LEU A 225 8.22 -7.14 3.26
N TYR A 226 8.79 -6.81 4.42
CA TYR A 226 8.04 -6.43 5.62
C TYR A 226 7.70 -4.94 5.52
N TYR A 227 6.44 -4.65 5.24
CA TYR A 227 5.95 -3.30 5.01
C TYR A 227 5.32 -2.69 6.28
N ALA A 228 5.55 -1.40 6.51
CA ALA A 228 4.84 -0.58 7.49
C ALA A 228 4.15 0.60 6.80
N SER A 229 2.89 0.85 7.16
CA SER A 229 2.18 2.08 6.80
C SER A 229 2.34 3.12 7.91
N ILE A 230 2.72 4.34 7.56
CA ILE A 230 2.86 5.47 8.51
C ILE A 230 2.01 6.68 8.10
N PRO A 231 1.81 7.67 9.00
CA PRO A 231 1.22 8.96 8.65
C PRO A 231 2.04 9.76 7.63
N ALA A 232 1.49 10.89 7.19
CA ALA A 232 1.98 11.72 6.08
C ALA A 232 3.18 12.61 6.39
N VAL A 233 4.21 12.03 6.96
CA VAL A 233 5.46 12.70 7.26
C VAL A 233 6.59 11.77 6.88
N PHE A 234 7.60 12.29 6.19
CA PHE A 234 8.86 11.54 6.05
C PHE A 234 9.40 11.19 7.43
N GLU A 235 10.10 10.07 7.50
CA GLU A 235 10.55 9.50 8.76
C GLU A 235 11.49 10.49 9.45
N ASP A 236 11.25 10.72 10.74
CA ASP A 236 12.28 11.26 11.59
C ASP A 236 13.20 10.12 12.09
N ARG A 237 14.29 10.50 12.75
CA ARG A 237 15.25 9.54 13.30
C ARG A 237 14.63 8.56 14.32
N ALA A 238 13.60 8.96 15.05
CA ALA A 238 12.98 8.13 16.08
C ALA A 238 12.11 7.06 15.44
N LEU A 239 11.30 7.46 14.44
CA LEU A 239 10.50 6.54 13.64
C LEU A 239 11.39 5.58 12.85
N ALA A 240 12.40 6.06 12.13
CA ALA A 240 13.34 5.20 11.40
C ALA A 240 14.06 4.20 12.33
N HIS A 241 14.45 4.63 13.54
CA HIS A 241 15.06 3.74 14.55
C HIS A 241 14.10 2.67 15.01
N PHE A 242 12.87 3.06 15.38
CA PHE A 242 11.83 2.15 15.78
C PHE A 242 11.57 1.08 14.70
N LEU A 243 11.40 1.50 13.46
CA LEU A 243 11.11 0.61 12.33
C LEU A 243 12.26 -0.36 12.07
N ALA A 244 13.50 0.12 12.07
CA ALA A 244 14.69 -0.70 11.88
C ALA A 244 14.84 -1.75 12.99
N VAL A 245 14.62 -1.36 14.25
CA VAL A 245 14.69 -2.27 15.40
C VAL A 245 13.60 -3.34 15.37
N ASN A 246 12.42 -3.00 14.83
CA ASN A 246 11.28 -3.89 14.69
C ASN A 246 11.28 -4.70 13.38
N GLY A 247 12.30 -4.55 12.53
CA GLY A 247 12.45 -5.39 11.34
C GLY A 247 11.55 -5.02 10.16
N VAL A 248 11.15 -3.75 10.06
CA VAL A 248 10.52 -3.23 8.85
C VAL A 248 11.58 -3.14 7.74
N GLN A 249 11.22 -3.49 6.50
CA GLN A 249 12.08 -3.37 5.32
C GLN A 249 11.61 -2.29 4.35
N ALA A 250 10.32 -2.03 4.31
CA ALA A 250 9.71 -1.03 3.45
C ALA A 250 8.70 -0.20 4.25
N ILE A 251 8.66 1.09 4.00
CA ILE A 251 7.77 2.01 4.67
C ILE A 251 7.08 2.93 3.67
N GLY A 252 5.77 3.06 3.78
CA GLY A 252 5.02 4.00 2.95
C GLY A 252 3.84 4.60 3.68
N MET A 253 3.16 5.53 3.01
CA MET A 253 2.06 6.31 3.60
C MET A 253 0.68 5.85 3.13
N THR A 254 0.64 4.74 2.40
CA THR A 254 -0.58 4.14 1.86
C THR A 254 -0.61 2.65 2.21
N TYR A 255 -1.63 1.91 1.79
CA TYR A 255 -1.91 0.51 2.16
C TYR A 255 -2.49 0.26 3.55
N GLY A 256 -2.23 1.11 4.54
CA GLY A 256 -2.81 0.94 5.87
C GLY A 256 -4.35 0.89 5.84
N PRO A 257 -5.03 1.96 5.36
CA PRO A 257 -6.48 1.99 5.20
C PRO A 257 -7.01 0.83 4.35
N GLU A 258 -6.35 0.51 3.24
CA GLU A 258 -6.74 -0.58 2.34
C GLU A 258 -6.72 -1.94 3.05
N SER A 259 -5.68 -2.20 3.86
CA SER A 259 -5.54 -3.43 4.63
C SER A 259 -6.63 -3.56 5.69
N ILE A 260 -6.96 -2.47 6.41
CA ILE A 260 -8.06 -2.47 7.39
C ILE A 260 -9.38 -2.77 6.69
N HIS A 261 -9.66 -2.03 5.62
CA HIS A 261 -10.94 -2.08 4.95
C HIS A 261 -11.18 -3.45 4.31
N ARG A 262 -10.15 -4.02 3.66
CA ARG A 262 -10.17 -5.37 3.09
C ARG A 262 -10.43 -6.46 4.15
N SER A 263 -9.81 -6.35 5.33
CA SER A 263 -10.02 -7.34 6.41
C SER A 263 -11.47 -7.40 6.89
N GLY A 264 -12.19 -6.26 6.82
CA GLY A 264 -13.64 -6.18 7.06
C GLY A 264 -14.46 -6.79 5.92
N ILE A 265 -14.04 -6.59 4.67
CA ILE A 265 -14.72 -7.11 3.47
C ILE A 265 -14.62 -8.65 3.36
N ARG A 266 -13.50 -9.25 3.77
CA ARG A 266 -13.24 -10.70 3.64
C ARG A 266 -14.11 -11.58 4.54
N LYS A 267 -14.73 -11.02 5.59
CA LYS A 267 -15.57 -11.76 6.56
C LYS A 267 -17.02 -12.00 6.12
N GLY A 268 -17.37 -11.72 4.85
CA GLY A 268 -18.67 -12.09 4.29
C GLY A 268 -18.89 -13.61 4.25
N ASN A 269 -20.13 -14.07 4.29
CA ASN A 269 -20.43 -15.50 4.29
C ASN A 269 -19.99 -16.15 2.96
N PRO A 270 -19.47 -17.40 2.99
CA PRO A 270 -19.22 -18.17 1.76
C PRO A 270 -20.50 -18.25 0.92
N GLY A 271 -20.48 -17.70 -0.31
CA GLY A 271 -21.63 -17.68 -1.22
C GLY A 271 -22.21 -16.29 -1.52
N GLU A 272 -21.79 -15.25 -0.80
CA GLU A 272 -22.15 -13.87 -1.16
C GLU A 272 -21.31 -13.40 -2.37
N SER A 273 -21.98 -12.93 -3.43
CA SER A 273 -21.36 -12.42 -4.68
C SER A 273 -20.57 -11.11 -4.52
N ASN A 274 -20.35 -10.66 -3.28
CA ASN A 274 -19.75 -9.38 -2.92
C ASN A 274 -18.40 -9.58 -2.21
N ARG A 275 -17.45 -10.26 -2.87
CA ARG A 275 -16.09 -10.46 -2.33
C ARG A 275 -15.03 -10.00 -3.32
N ILE A 276 -13.94 -9.48 -2.78
CA ILE A 276 -12.67 -9.37 -3.50
C ILE A 276 -12.01 -10.75 -3.43
N GLY A 277 -11.59 -11.28 -4.58
CA GLY A 277 -10.94 -12.59 -4.68
C GLY A 277 -9.52 -12.61 -4.10
N ARG A 278 -8.55 -13.03 -4.91
CA ARG A 278 -7.14 -13.03 -4.52
C ARG A 278 -6.62 -11.60 -4.45
N SER A 279 -5.63 -11.35 -3.60
CA SER A 279 -5.03 -10.01 -3.54
C SER A 279 -3.55 -10.04 -3.20
N MET A 280 -2.80 -9.06 -3.69
CA MET A 280 -1.39 -8.89 -3.33
C MET A 280 -1.00 -7.41 -3.30
N GLY A 281 0.08 -7.11 -2.58
CA GLY A 281 0.69 -5.79 -2.58
C GLY A 281 2.09 -5.80 -3.18
N ILE A 282 2.39 -4.81 -4.01
CA ILE A 282 3.72 -4.54 -4.53
C ILE A 282 4.23 -3.23 -3.92
N ALA A 283 5.49 -3.24 -3.51
CA ALA A 283 6.21 -2.08 -3.01
C ALA A 283 7.39 -1.79 -3.96
N VAL A 284 7.50 -0.54 -4.39
CA VAL A 284 8.63 -0.01 -5.17
C VAL A 284 9.47 0.82 -4.21
N ILE A 285 10.63 0.28 -3.82
CA ILE A 285 11.58 0.98 -2.96
C ILE A 285 12.23 2.08 -3.79
N THR A 286 12.00 3.33 -3.39
CA THR A 286 12.43 4.52 -4.13
C THR A 286 13.62 5.23 -3.51
N ASP A 287 13.89 4.98 -2.25
CA ASP A 287 14.89 5.67 -1.46
C ASP A 287 15.39 4.78 -0.32
N ASP A 288 16.52 5.17 0.27
CA ASP A 288 17.15 4.46 1.37
C ASP A 288 17.05 5.25 2.69
N VAL A 289 16.28 4.72 3.62
CA VAL A 289 16.22 5.19 5.00
C VAL A 289 17.30 4.46 5.80
N GLU A 290 18.49 5.06 5.85
CA GLU A 290 19.63 4.57 6.64
C GLU A 290 19.98 5.54 7.78
N LEU A 291 19.99 5.02 9.00
CA LEU A 291 20.55 5.68 10.17
C LEU A 291 22.08 5.53 10.20
N TYR A 292 22.78 6.64 10.39
CA TYR A 292 24.22 6.67 10.61
C TYR A 292 24.59 7.35 11.94
N ASP A 293 25.72 6.93 12.50
CA ASP A 293 26.34 7.56 13.67
C ASP A 293 27.19 8.75 13.22
N PRO A 294 26.87 10.01 13.57
CA PRO A 294 27.64 11.17 13.18
C PRO A 294 29.09 11.17 13.71
N ARG A 295 29.41 10.37 14.74
CA ARG A 295 30.78 10.18 15.25
C ARG A 295 31.60 9.25 14.35
N HIS A 296 30.94 8.46 13.52
CA HIS A 296 31.55 7.53 12.57
C HIS A 296 30.94 7.69 11.16
N PRO A 297 31.04 8.88 10.55
CA PRO A 297 30.30 9.21 9.32
C PRO A 297 30.71 8.36 8.11
N ASN A 298 31.95 7.85 8.12
CA ASN A 298 32.55 7.06 7.05
C ASN A 298 32.37 5.54 7.24
N ARG A 299 31.54 5.11 8.19
CA ARG A 299 31.23 3.68 8.36
C ARG A 299 30.55 3.16 7.09
N LEU A 300 31.19 2.18 6.45
CA LEU A 300 30.72 1.55 5.20
C LEU A 300 29.61 0.52 5.44
N THR A 301 29.61 -0.12 6.61
CA THR A 301 28.62 -1.13 6.98
C THR A 301 27.45 -0.48 7.71
N PRO A 302 26.20 -0.66 7.24
CA PRO A 302 25.03 -0.18 7.96
C PRO A 302 25.00 -0.67 9.41
N ILE A 303 24.46 0.17 10.30
CA ILE A 303 24.31 -0.15 11.72
C ILE A 303 23.31 -1.31 11.86
N SER A 304 23.67 -2.37 12.59
CA SER A 304 22.78 -3.52 12.74
C SER A 304 21.58 -3.18 13.64
N ALA A 305 20.44 -3.88 13.44
CA ALA A 305 19.28 -3.72 14.33
C ALA A 305 19.60 -3.99 15.81
N LEU A 306 20.53 -4.91 16.10
CA LEU A 306 20.98 -5.19 17.47
C LEU A 306 21.77 -4.03 18.07
N GLU A 307 22.67 -3.42 17.29
CA GLU A 307 23.38 -2.23 17.74
C GLU A 307 22.41 -1.07 17.98
N LEU A 308 21.40 -0.88 17.11
CA LEU A 308 20.36 0.13 17.31
C LEU A 308 19.59 -0.06 18.62
N ARG A 309 19.30 -1.30 19.05
CA ARG A 309 18.57 -1.60 20.30
C ARG A 309 19.27 -1.11 21.56
N PHE A 310 20.60 -1.08 21.57
CA PHE A 310 21.39 -0.67 22.73
C PHE A 310 21.74 0.82 22.72
N ARG A 311 21.24 1.57 21.74
CA ARG A 311 21.58 2.97 21.51
C ARG A 311 20.34 3.83 21.43
N ARG A 312 20.49 5.10 21.77
CA ARG A 312 19.36 6.03 21.79
C ARG A 312 19.15 6.63 20.39
N PRO A 313 17.90 6.84 19.93
CA PRO A 313 17.63 7.43 18.61
C PRO A 313 18.30 8.78 18.37
N GLN A 314 18.52 9.59 19.41
CA GLN A 314 19.15 10.91 19.31
C GLN A 314 20.63 10.85 18.90
N GLU A 315 21.27 9.68 19.02
CA GLU A 315 22.65 9.47 18.59
C GLU A 315 22.81 9.36 17.07
N PHE A 316 21.71 9.28 16.32
CA PHE A 316 21.71 9.01 14.89
C PHE A 316 21.17 10.18 14.06
N LYS A 317 21.51 10.15 12.78
CA LYS A 317 20.91 10.97 11.73
C LYS A 317 20.50 10.07 10.56
N ILE A 318 19.54 10.52 9.77
CA ILE A 318 19.19 9.90 8.49
C ILE A 318 20.22 10.35 7.46
N ARG A 319 20.83 9.39 6.74
CA ARG A 319 21.93 9.66 5.81
C ARG A 319 21.47 10.50 4.62
N ASN A 320 20.36 10.10 3.99
CA ASN A 320 19.80 10.73 2.81
C ASN A 320 18.29 10.93 2.99
N PRO A 321 17.83 12.03 3.62
CA PRO A 321 16.40 12.31 3.71
C PRO A 321 15.79 12.42 2.30
N ALA A 322 14.76 11.64 2.03
CA ALA A 322 14.09 11.63 0.74
C ALA A 322 13.24 12.89 0.52
N THR A 323 13.03 13.24 -0.74
CA THR A 323 12.03 14.23 -1.15
C THR A 323 10.98 13.57 -2.04
N ASP A 324 9.76 14.13 -2.04
CA ASP A 324 8.66 13.66 -2.90
C ASP A 324 9.04 13.64 -4.40
N ASP A 325 9.84 14.61 -4.86
CA ASP A 325 10.33 14.65 -6.24
C ASP A 325 11.32 13.51 -6.54
N GLN A 326 12.23 13.21 -5.61
CA GLN A 326 13.16 12.07 -5.75
C GLN A 326 12.43 10.73 -5.74
N VAL A 327 11.44 10.59 -4.86
CA VAL A 327 10.59 9.39 -4.78
C VAL A 327 9.91 9.14 -6.12
N ARG A 328 9.26 10.17 -6.70
CA ARG A 328 8.60 10.03 -8.01
C ARG A 328 9.58 9.73 -9.14
N ALA A 329 10.70 10.46 -9.21
CA ALA A 329 11.69 10.24 -10.26
C ALA A 329 12.23 8.81 -10.22
N THR A 330 12.50 8.29 -9.03
CA THR A 330 13.01 6.92 -8.86
C THR A 330 11.93 5.87 -9.13
N ALA A 331 10.67 6.12 -8.70
CA ALA A 331 9.55 5.24 -9.02
C ALA A 331 9.28 5.15 -10.54
N ALA A 332 9.41 6.25 -11.27
CA ALA A 332 9.23 6.27 -12.72
C ALA A 332 10.20 5.33 -13.45
N LEU A 333 11.43 5.17 -12.93
CA LEU A 333 12.41 4.21 -13.46
C LEU A 333 11.94 2.75 -13.35
N ALA A 334 11.06 2.44 -12.39
CA ALA A 334 10.46 1.12 -12.23
C ALA A 334 9.22 0.92 -13.11
N SER A 335 8.53 1.99 -13.51
CA SER A 335 7.20 1.93 -14.15
C SER A 335 7.16 1.04 -15.38
N GLN A 336 8.15 1.16 -16.28
CA GLN A 336 8.17 0.32 -17.48
C GLN A 336 8.31 -1.17 -17.13
N ARG A 337 9.24 -1.52 -16.24
CA ARG A 337 9.47 -2.92 -15.84
C ARG A 337 8.27 -3.48 -15.08
N LEU A 338 7.73 -2.70 -14.14
CA LEU A 338 6.56 -3.05 -13.37
C LEU A 338 5.33 -3.24 -14.27
N GLY A 339 5.09 -2.30 -15.19
CA GLY A 339 3.96 -2.37 -16.13
C GLY A 339 4.02 -3.61 -17.02
N LYS A 340 5.19 -3.94 -17.58
CA LYS A 340 5.38 -5.18 -18.35
C LYS A 340 5.13 -6.43 -17.52
N ALA A 341 5.62 -6.46 -16.27
CA ALA A 341 5.40 -7.59 -15.38
C ALA A 341 3.93 -7.73 -14.96
N LEU A 342 3.23 -6.62 -14.73
CA LEU A 342 1.80 -6.60 -14.45
C LEU A 342 0.98 -7.10 -15.65
N ASN A 343 1.32 -6.65 -16.86
CA ASN A 343 0.68 -7.15 -18.08
C ASN A 343 0.87 -8.67 -18.23
N HIS A 344 2.12 -9.14 -18.08
CA HIS A 344 2.41 -10.57 -18.10
C HIS A 344 1.63 -11.33 -17.01
N LEU A 345 1.56 -10.80 -15.79
CA LEU A 345 0.81 -11.41 -14.69
C LEU A 345 -0.67 -11.56 -15.04
N ILE A 346 -1.34 -10.48 -15.45
CA ILE A 346 -2.79 -10.48 -15.72
C ILE A 346 -3.16 -11.51 -16.79
N ARG A 347 -2.29 -11.73 -17.78
CA ARG A 347 -2.52 -12.71 -18.84
C ARG A 347 -2.39 -14.16 -18.37
N ASN A 348 -1.67 -14.42 -17.28
CA ASN A 348 -1.30 -15.75 -16.82
C ASN A 348 -2.01 -16.21 -15.53
N ILE A 349 -2.85 -15.36 -14.91
CA ILE A 349 -3.54 -15.68 -13.65
C ILE A 349 -4.97 -16.19 -13.79
#